data_AF-A0A436ZTP5-F1
#
_entry.id   AF-A0A436ZTP5-F1
#
_cell.length_a   1.000
_cell.length_b   1.000
_cell.length_c   1.000
_cell.angle_alpha   90.00
_cell.angle_beta   90.00
_cell.angle_gamma   90.00
#
_symmetry.space_group_name_H-M   'P 1'
#
loop_
_entity.id
_entity.type
_entity.pdbx_description
1 polymer ?
#
loop_
_entity_poly.entity_id
_entity_poly.type
_entity_poly.pdbx_seq_one_letter_code
_entity_poly.pdbx_strand_id
1 'polypeptide(L)'
;MTLTIPVSLTTFRAIANLIAIAVAKAVTQRQKILVFGGAYHSSVLAFPTTESQSPLNVPHEFIIGPYNDIQYVQSLQQDPMITSDLAAVLVEQMQGAGGCHAASPEFLQALRKLTNSSKAILTSRLHPRRLSTISRYKPGYDDFRKVLSWWV
;
A
#
# COMPACT_ATOMS: atom_id res chain seq x y z
N MET A 1 -22.00 33.11 0.75
CA MET A 1 -21.05 32.54 1.72
C MET A 1 -20.24 31.49 1.00
N THR A 2 -19.04 31.84 0.53
CA THR A 2 -18.19 30.93 -0.24
C THR A 2 -17.25 30.24 0.75
N LEU A 3 -17.50 28.97 1.04
CA LEU A 3 -16.64 28.17 1.90
C LEU A 3 -15.41 27.74 1.10
N THR A 4 -14.34 28.54 1.14
CA THR A 4 -13.06 28.15 0.58
C THR A 4 -12.37 27.19 1.56
N ILE A 5 -12.56 25.88 1.38
CA ILE A 5 -11.80 24.89 2.13
C ILE A 5 -10.42 24.77 1.45
N PRO A 6 -9.32 25.20 2.09
CA PRO A 6 -8.00 25.01 1.49
C PRO A 6 -7.73 23.51 1.35
N VAL A 7 -7.56 23.04 0.12
CA VAL A 7 -7.17 21.65 -0.14
C VAL A 7 -5.72 21.50 0.30
N SER A 8 -5.54 20.90 1.47
CA SER A 8 -4.22 20.63 2.02
C SER A 8 -3.58 19.38 1.38
N LEU A 9 -2.25 19.29 1.43
CA LEU A 9 -1.50 18.10 1.01
C LEU A 9 -2.00 16.81 1.68
N THR A 10 -2.54 16.89 2.89
CA THR A 10 -3.10 15.73 3.61
C THR A 10 -4.42 15.27 3.01
N THR A 11 -5.29 16.19 2.58
CA THR A 11 -6.53 15.88 1.85
C THR A 11 -6.22 15.17 0.52
N PHE A 12 -5.26 15.68 -0.24
CA PHE A 12 -4.83 15.02 -1.49
C PHE A 12 -4.25 13.62 -1.23
N ARG A 13 -3.43 13.47 -0.18
CA ARG A 13 -2.87 12.17 0.20
C ARG A 13 -3.94 11.14 0.56
N ALA A 14 -4.98 11.54 1.28
CA ALA A 14 -6.11 10.67 1.61
C ALA A 14 -6.80 10.18 0.35
N ILE A 15 -7.18 11.10 -0.54
CA ILE A 15 -7.85 10.79 -1.82
C ILE A 15 -6.97 9.86 -2.67
N ALA A 16 -5.68 10.13 -2.75
CA ALA A 16 -4.74 9.36 -3.55
C ALA A 16 -4.65 7.89 -3.10
N ASN A 17 -4.60 7.64 -1.79
CA ASN A 17 -4.59 6.28 -1.25
C ASN A 17 -5.93 5.56 -1.42
N LEU A 18 -7.06 6.26 -1.26
CA LEU A 18 -8.39 5.69 -1.50
C LEU A 18 -8.60 5.32 -2.97
N ILE A 19 -8.17 6.17 -3.90
CA ILE A 19 -8.21 5.86 -5.34
C ILE A 19 -7.31 4.66 -5.65
N ALA A 20 -6.11 4.58 -5.06
CA ALA A 20 -5.23 3.44 -5.27
C ALA A 20 -5.88 2.11 -4.81
N ILE A 21 -6.54 2.11 -3.66
CA ILE A 21 -7.31 0.96 -3.17
C ILE A 21 -8.45 0.63 -4.15
N ALA A 22 -9.26 1.62 -4.54
CA ALA A 22 -10.39 1.42 -5.43
C ALA A 22 -9.95 0.83 -6.78
N VAL A 23 -8.88 1.37 -7.38
CA VAL A 23 -8.30 0.86 -8.63
C VAL A 23 -7.78 -0.56 -8.44
N ALA A 24 -7.07 -0.85 -7.34
CA ALA A 24 -6.57 -2.19 -7.09
C ALA A 24 -7.72 -3.21 -7.01
N LYS A 25 -8.76 -2.92 -6.22
CA LYS A 25 -9.94 -3.79 -6.10
C LYS A 25 -10.66 -3.96 -7.44
N ALA A 26 -10.82 -2.90 -8.22
CA ALA A 26 -11.46 -2.95 -9.54
C ALA A 26 -10.64 -3.75 -10.57
N VAL A 27 -9.31 -3.64 -10.56
CA VAL A 27 -8.44 -4.36 -11.49
C VAL A 27 -8.32 -5.84 -11.12
N THR A 28 -8.17 -6.14 -9.83
CA THR A 28 -7.96 -7.52 -9.38
C THR A 28 -9.25 -8.29 -9.13
N GLN A 29 -10.39 -7.60 -8.95
CA GLN A 29 -11.68 -8.16 -8.52
C GLN A 29 -11.59 -8.87 -7.16
N ARG A 30 -10.84 -8.28 -6.22
CA ARG A 30 -10.53 -8.86 -4.91
C ARG A 30 -10.79 -7.89 -3.77
N GLN A 31 -10.90 -8.40 -2.55
CA GLN A 31 -11.34 -7.61 -1.41
C GLN A 31 -10.25 -7.23 -0.42
N LYS A 32 -9.30 -8.13 -0.15
CA LYS A 32 -8.35 -7.98 0.97
C LYS A 32 -7.24 -6.98 0.68
N ILE A 33 -6.85 -6.24 1.71
CA ILE A 33 -5.81 -5.23 1.64
C ILE A 33 -4.82 -5.47 2.78
N LEU A 34 -3.56 -5.76 2.45
CA LEU A 34 -2.50 -5.89 3.44
C LEU A 34 -1.96 -4.50 3.81
N VAL A 35 -1.92 -4.22 5.11
CA VAL A 35 -1.35 -3.02 5.75
C VAL A 35 -0.49 -3.47 6.94
N PHE A 36 0.22 -2.53 7.56
CA PHE A 36 1.13 -2.85 8.66
C PHE A 36 0.83 -2.02 9.91
N GLY A 37 1.00 -2.62 11.08
CA GLY A 37 0.90 -1.92 12.36
C GLY A 37 1.88 -0.75 12.42
N GLY A 38 1.42 0.40 12.93
CA GLY A 38 2.15 1.67 12.96
C GLY A 38 2.02 2.50 11.67
N ALA A 39 1.31 2.03 10.64
CA ALA A 39 1.17 2.76 9.37
C ALA A 39 0.18 3.93 9.45
N TYR A 40 0.50 5.02 8.73
CA TYR A 40 -0.38 6.17 8.61
C TYR A 40 -0.48 6.65 7.16
N HIS A 41 -1.52 6.17 6.47
CA HIS A 41 -1.79 6.52 5.07
C HIS A 41 -2.70 7.75 4.95
N SER A 42 -3.57 8.01 5.93
CA SER A 42 -4.30 9.27 6.14
C SER A 42 -5.13 9.19 7.43
N SER A 43 -5.88 10.23 7.79
CA SER A 43 -6.82 10.19 8.93
C SER A 43 -7.89 9.10 8.82
N VAL A 44 -8.20 8.62 7.60
CA VAL A 44 -9.19 7.56 7.34
C VAL A 44 -8.55 6.22 6.94
N LEU A 45 -7.22 6.11 7.08
CA LEU A 45 -6.42 4.90 6.85
C LEU A 45 -5.21 4.91 7.81
N ALA A 46 -5.52 4.78 9.10
CA ALA A 46 -4.55 4.79 10.19
C ALA A 46 -4.57 3.43 10.92
N PHE A 47 -3.40 2.86 11.14
CA PHE A 47 -3.22 1.54 11.72
C PHE A 47 -2.23 1.67 12.88
N PRO A 48 -2.71 1.81 14.12
CA PRO A 48 -1.84 1.82 15.30
C PRO A 48 -0.95 0.57 15.38
N THR A 49 0.05 0.58 16.24
CA THR A 49 0.95 -0.58 16.43
C THR A 49 0.22 -1.78 17.02
N THR A 50 -0.89 -1.55 17.72
CA THR A 50 -1.84 -2.61 18.09
C THR A 50 -2.53 -3.13 16.84
N GLU A 51 -2.77 -4.45 16.74
CA GLU A 51 -3.49 -5.06 15.60
C GLU A 51 -4.96 -4.63 15.44
N SER A 52 -5.38 -3.59 16.18
CA SER A 52 -6.71 -3.01 16.13
C SER A 52 -6.85 -2.00 14.99
N GLN A 53 -7.99 -2.06 14.32
CA GLN A 53 -8.39 -1.04 13.33
C GLN A 53 -8.87 0.23 14.03
N SER A 54 -8.47 1.40 13.51
CA SER A 54 -9.08 2.66 13.91
C SER A 54 -10.56 2.68 13.49
N PRO A 55 -11.49 3.10 14.36
CA PRO A 55 -12.92 3.20 14.01
C PRO A 55 -13.20 4.25 12.92
N LEU A 56 -12.22 5.11 12.62
CA LEU A 56 -12.31 6.13 11.57
C LEU A 56 -11.88 5.61 10.19
N ASN A 57 -11.38 4.38 10.10
CA ASN A 57 -10.94 3.82 8.84
C ASN A 57 -12.12 3.56 7.91
N VAL A 58 -11.91 3.81 6.61
CA VAL A 58 -12.89 3.40 5.58
C VAL A 58 -13.06 1.88 5.64
N PRO A 59 -14.30 1.35 5.62
CA PRO A 59 -14.56 -0.07 5.83
C PRO A 59 -14.05 -0.90 4.64
N HIS A 60 -12.91 -1.55 4.83
CA HIS A 60 -12.34 -2.54 3.94
C HIS A 60 -11.84 -3.75 4.74
N GLU A 61 -11.63 -4.86 4.04
CA GLU A 61 -11.05 -6.07 4.62
C GLU A 61 -9.53 -5.91 4.75
N PHE A 62 -9.10 -5.23 5.81
CA PHE A 62 -7.68 -5.08 6.10
C PHE A 62 -7.11 -6.31 6.79
N ILE A 63 -6.01 -6.82 6.26
CA ILE A 63 -5.08 -7.70 6.95
C ILE A 63 -4.01 -6.79 7.55
N ILE A 64 -3.88 -6.76 8.88
CA ILE A 64 -2.88 -5.96 9.56
C ILE A 64 -1.74 -6.88 9.98
N GLY A 65 -0.57 -6.69 9.37
CA GLY A 65 0.63 -7.44 9.71
C GLY A 65 1.65 -6.65 10.53
N PRO A 66 2.59 -7.33 11.20
CA PRO A 66 3.75 -6.68 11.79
C PRO A 66 4.66 -6.07 10.71
N TYR A 67 5.07 -4.81 10.90
CA TYR A 67 6.01 -4.14 10.00
C TYR A 67 7.41 -4.76 10.12
N ASN A 68 8.14 -4.88 9.02
CA ASN A 68 9.46 -5.53 8.93
C ASN A 68 9.51 -7.04 9.28
N ASP A 69 8.36 -7.71 9.44
CA ASP A 69 8.33 -9.16 9.65
C ASP A 69 8.28 -9.92 8.31
N ILE A 70 9.42 -10.46 7.92
CA ILE A 70 9.58 -11.22 6.68
C ILE A 70 8.88 -12.59 6.79
N GLN A 71 8.91 -13.22 7.97
CA GLN A 71 8.32 -14.55 8.18
C GLN A 71 6.79 -14.48 8.05
N TYR A 72 6.20 -13.41 8.59
CA TYR A 72 4.78 -13.12 8.40
C TYR A 72 4.41 -12.92 6.92
N VAL A 73 5.19 -12.15 6.16
CA VAL A 73 4.94 -11.97 4.72
C VAL A 73 5.05 -13.30 3.96
N GLN A 74 6.02 -14.14 4.33
CA GLN A 74 6.19 -15.47 3.74
C GLN A 74 5.03 -16.40 4.08
N SER A 75 4.48 -16.35 5.30
CA SER A 75 3.31 -17.16 5.67
C SER A 75 2.08 -16.76 4.85
N LEU A 76 1.84 -15.46 4.65
CA LEU A 76 0.79 -14.96 3.77
C LEU A 76 0.98 -15.42 2.31
N GLN A 77 2.22 -15.52 1.84
CA GLN A 77 2.52 -16.00 0.49
C GLN A 77 2.16 -17.48 0.31
N GLN A 78 2.20 -18.28 1.38
CA GLN A 78 1.84 -19.70 1.35
C GLN A 78 0.34 -19.92 1.61
N ASP A 79 -0.43 -18.90 1.98
CA ASP A 79 -1.86 -19.01 2.25
C ASP A 79 -2.70 -18.78 0.96
N PRO A 80 -3.39 -19.81 0.45
CA PRO A 80 -4.23 -19.69 -0.74
C PRO A 80 -5.42 -18.74 -0.56
N MET A 81 -5.97 -18.61 0.65
CA MET A 81 -7.12 -17.73 0.95
C MET A 81 -6.74 -16.25 0.95
N ILE A 82 -5.47 -15.96 1.22
CA ILE A 82 -4.90 -14.62 1.10
C ILE A 82 -4.50 -14.36 -0.34
N THR A 83 -3.66 -15.23 -0.93
CA THR A 83 -3.11 -14.99 -2.28
C THR A 83 -4.16 -14.92 -3.38
N SER A 84 -5.27 -15.68 -3.27
CA SER A 84 -6.37 -15.64 -4.24
C SER A 84 -7.23 -14.37 -4.17
N ASP A 85 -7.22 -13.66 -3.03
CA ASP A 85 -8.13 -12.55 -2.75
C ASP A 85 -7.42 -11.28 -2.22
N LEU A 86 -6.09 -11.22 -2.35
CA LEU A 86 -5.33 -10.02 -2.06
C LEU A 86 -5.43 -9.02 -3.23
N ALA A 87 -6.05 -7.88 -2.99
CA ALA A 87 -6.16 -6.79 -3.96
C ALA A 87 -4.92 -5.88 -3.95
N ALA A 88 -4.48 -5.47 -2.75
CA ALA A 88 -3.39 -4.52 -2.59
C ALA A 88 -2.54 -4.77 -1.35
N VAL A 89 -1.29 -4.30 -1.42
CA VAL A 89 -0.40 -4.14 -0.27
C VAL A 89 -0.08 -2.65 -0.14
N LEU A 90 -0.46 -2.05 0.97
CA LEU A 90 -0.17 -0.65 1.32
C LEU A 90 0.99 -0.62 2.31
N VAL A 91 2.13 -0.07 1.89
CA VAL A 91 3.35 -0.02 2.72
C VAL A 91 4.02 1.36 2.67
N GLU A 92 4.56 1.81 3.80
CA GLU A 92 5.48 2.95 3.83
C GLU A 92 6.92 2.42 3.79
N GLN A 93 7.79 2.99 2.96
CA GLN A 93 9.23 2.63 2.96
C GLN A 93 9.92 3.07 4.26
N MET A 94 9.36 4.09 4.92
CA MET A 94 9.70 4.50 6.26
C MET A 94 8.42 4.98 6.93
N GLN A 95 8.04 4.37 8.04
CA GLN A 95 6.86 4.79 8.80
C GLN A 95 7.14 6.14 9.45
N GLY A 96 6.42 7.19 9.03
CA GLY A 96 6.56 8.51 9.65
C GLY A 96 5.93 8.54 11.04
N ALA A 97 4.60 8.40 11.09
CA ALA A 97 3.85 8.46 12.35
C ALA A 97 4.14 7.28 13.28
N GLY A 98 4.54 6.13 12.73
CA GLY A 98 4.89 4.93 13.49
C GLY A 98 6.24 4.97 14.19
N GLY A 99 7.01 6.07 14.12
CA GLY A 99 8.27 6.22 14.85
C GLY A 99 9.54 6.27 13.98
N CYS A 100 9.44 6.68 12.71
CA CYS A 100 10.57 6.76 11.78
C CYS A 100 11.29 5.42 11.53
N HIS A 101 10.57 4.30 11.61
CA HIS A 101 11.11 2.98 11.33
C HIS A 101 11.26 2.78 9.81
N ALA A 102 12.49 2.54 9.35
CA ALA A 102 12.76 2.21 7.96
C ALA A 102 12.40 0.75 7.65
N ALA A 103 11.85 0.50 6.47
CA ALA A 103 11.67 -0.85 5.96
C ALA A 103 13.02 -1.48 5.66
N SER A 104 13.23 -2.75 6.05
CA SER A 104 14.39 -3.49 5.57
C SER A 104 14.27 -3.79 4.07
N PRO A 105 15.39 -3.81 3.31
CA PRO A 105 15.36 -4.21 1.91
C PRO A 105 14.75 -5.59 1.69
N GLU A 106 15.03 -6.54 2.59
CA GLU A 106 14.54 -7.91 2.55
C GLU A 106 13.02 -7.97 2.73
N PHE A 107 12.46 -7.14 3.63
CA PHE A 107 11.03 -7.02 3.81
C PHE A 107 10.35 -6.47 2.55
N LEU A 108 10.88 -5.40 1.95
CA LEU A 108 10.33 -4.86 0.69
C LEU A 108 10.41 -5.87 -0.46
N GLN A 109 11.49 -6.66 -0.54
CA GLN A 109 11.62 -7.74 -1.50
C GLN A 109 10.60 -8.86 -1.26
N ALA A 110 10.34 -9.23 0.00
CA ALA A 110 9.32 -10.21 0.35
C ALA A 110 7.92 -9.73 -0.07
N LEU A 111 7.58 -8.46 0.18
CA LEU A 111 6.32 -7.88 -0.29
C LEU A 111 6.21 -7.89 -1.82
N ARG A 112 7.32 -7.66 -2.53
CA ARG A 112 7.33 -7.75 -3.99
C ARG A 112 7.08 -9.17 -4.48
N LYS A 113 7.65 -10.18 -3.83
CA LYS A 113 7.39 -11.59 -4.14
C LYS A 113 5.93 -11.95 -3.89
N LEU A 114 5.38 -11.56 -2.74
CA LEU A 114 3.96 -11.76 -2.39
C LEU A 114 3.03 -11.12 -3.42
N THR A 115 3.27 -9.87 -3.80
CA THR A 115 2.43 -9.16 -4.78
C THR A 115 2.54 -9.74 -6.18
N ASN A 116 3.72 -10.21 -6.59
CA ASN A 116 3.90 -10.92 -7.86
C ASN A 116 3.14 -12.26 -7.90
N SER A 117 3.27 -13.09 -6.85
CA SER A 117 2.62 -14.41 -6.82
C SER A 117 1.10 -14.29 -6.71
N SER A 118 0.62 -13.34 -5.89
CA SER A 118 -0.81 -13.09 -5.75
C SER A 118 -1.39 -12.32 -6.94
N LYS A 119 -0.61 -11.52 -7.69
CA LYS A 119 -1.10 -10.48 -8.61
C LYS A 119 -1.75 -9.26 -7.92
N ALA A 120 -1.48 -9.06 -6.64
CA ALA A 120 -1.92 -7.87 -5.91
C ALA A 120 -1.11 -6.62 -6.33
N ILE A 121 -1.70 -5.44 -6.18
CA ILE A 121 -1.00 -4.17 -6.46
C ILE A 121 -0.18 -3.75 -5.23
N LEU A 122 1.14 -3.61 -5.41
CA LEU A 122 2.00 -2.98 -4.41
C LEU A 122 1.91 -1.46 -4.53
N THR A 123 1.37 -0.81 -3.50
CA THR A 123 1.35 0.65 -3.40
C THR A 123 2.11 1.12 -2.17
N SER A 124 2.97 2.11 -2.38
CA SER A 124 3.57 2.90 -1.31
C SER A 124 3.36 4.35 -1.69
N ARG A 125 3.20 5.22 -0.69
CA ARG A 125 3.01 6.69 -0.80
C ARG A 125 3.14 7.18 -2.24
N LEU A 126 2.03 7.66 -2.82
CA LEU A 126 2.06 8.31 -4.13
C LEU A 126 2.97 9.55 -4.05
N HIS A 127 4.26 9.35 -4.30
CA HIS A 127 5.14 10.44 -4.68
C HIS A 127 4.66 10.93 -6.06
N PRO A 128 4.50 12.26 -6.28
CA PRO A 128 3.86 12.80 -7.48
C PRO A 128 4.40 12.24 -8.81
N ARG A 129 5.67 11.83 -8.87
CA ARG A 129 6.28 11.18 -10.05
C ARG A 129 5.72 9.79 -10.41
N ARG A 130 4.87 9.15 -9.60
CA ARG A 130 4.28 7.83 -9.90
C ARG A 130 2.90 7.87 -10.58
N LEU A 131 2.20 9.01 -10.57
CA LEU A 131 0.88 9.16 -11.20
C LEU A 131 0.95 9.06 -12.75
N SER A 132 2.04 9.51 -13.36
CA SER A 132 2.23 9.46 -14.82
C SER A 132 2.47 8.05 -15.38
N THR A 133 2.75 7.07 -14.52
CA THR A 133 3.08 5.70 -14.93
C THR A 133 1.86 4.79 -14.91
N ILE A 134 0.89 5.06 -14.03
CA ILE A 134 -0.39 4.32 -13.98
C ILE A 134 -1.22 4.60 -15.23
N SER A 135 -1.22 5.82 -15.77
CA SER A 135 -1.92 6.15 -17.03
C SER A 135 -1.27 5.59 -18.30
N ARG A 136 -0.05 5.02 -18.19
CA ARG A 136 0.71 4.44 -19.30
C ARG A 136 0.83 2.92 -19.22
N TYR A 137 0.02 2.27 -18.39
CA TYR A 137 0.00 0.81 -18.32
C TYR A 137 -0.50 0.23 -19.66
N LYS A 138 0.44 -0.31 -20.45
CA LYS A 138 0.17 -1.30 -21.50
C LYS A 138 0.52 -2.68 -20.94
N PRO A 139 -0.35 -3.69 -21.03
CA PRO A 139 0.01 -5.05 -20.64
C PRO A 139 1.16 -5.54 -21.52
N GLY A 140 2.25 -6.00 -20.90
CA GLY A 140 3.27 -6.81 -21.58
C GLY A 140 4.59 -6.13 -21.98
N TYR A 141 5.17 -5.21 -21.18
CA TYR A 141 6.56 -4.79 -21.39
C TYR A 141 7.35 -4.59 -20.08
N ASP A 142 8.37 -5.44 -19.90
CA ASP A 142 9.40 -5.37 -18.86
C ASP A 142 10.45 -4.30 -19.20
N ASP A 143 10.29 -3.06 -18.72
CA ASP A 143 11.41 -2.10 -18.67
C ASP A 143 11.78 -1.73 -17.23
N PHE A 144 12.31 -2.74 -16.55
CA PHE A 144 12.74 -2.74 -15.15
C PHE A 144 14.00 -1.87 -14.91
N ARG A 145 14.71 -1.44 -15.96
CA ARG A 145 15.95 -0.65 -15.83
C ARG A 145 15.72 0.80 -15.41
N LYS A 146 14.52 1.37 -15.60
CA LYS A 146 14.25 2.77 -15.23
C LYS A 146 13.83 2.95 -13.77
N VAL A 147 13.21 1.94 -13.16
CA VAL A 147 12.68 2.00 -11.78
C VAL A 147 13.80 1.96 -10.72
N LEU A 148 14.97 1.41 -11.07
CA LEU A 148 16.14 1.31 -10.17
C LEU A 148 17.04 2.56 -10.16
N SER A 149 16.96 3.45 -11.16
CA SER A 149 17.88 4.61 -11.28
C SER A 149 17.63 5.77 -10.30
N TRP A 150 16.65 5.65 -9.41
CA TRP A 150 16.31 6.69 -8.43
C TRP A 150 16.40 6.16 -6.98
N TRP A 151 17.52 5.49 -6.69
CA TRP A 151 17.92 5.04 -5.37
C TRP A 151 19.30 5.61 -5.00
N VAL A 152 19.40 6.94 -5.01
CA VAL A 152 20.21 7.79 -4.12
C VAL A 152 19.43 9.09 -3.93
#